data_AF-A0A0P9DKI3-F1
#
_entry.id   AF-A0A0P9DKI3-F1
#
_cell.length_a   1.000
_cell.length_b   1.000
_cell.length_c   1.000
_cell.angle_alpha   90.00
_cell.angle_beta   90.00
_cell.angle_gamma   90.00
#
_symmetry.space_group_name_H-M   'P 1'
#
loop_
_entity.id
_entity.type
_entity.pdbx_description
1 polymer ?
#
loop_
_entity_poly.entity_id
_entity_poly.type
_entity_poly.pdbx_seq_one_letter_code
_entity_poly.pdbx_strand_id
1 'polypeptide(L)'
;MIETITEQIAALPAALRAICQHIYRIDVMTGRAVVPPSMENWVAQQFGDAALVREQTIVKITNRLTLESALFNPVRARRPNAGGGDDAAIERWIALELAAHDMFADPERATTADVFGRIRGRSCITASNVAKYDGWHGLIIFDDPHPLHPGAAEIADFLDVAGRWFAA
;
A
#
# COMPACT_ATOMS: atom_id res chain seq x y z
N MET A 1 14.76 -6.93 17.88
CA MET A 1 13.92 -5.71 17.99
C MET A 1 12.45 -6.06 18.08
N ILE A 2 11.87 -6.83 17.15
CA ILE A 2 10.47 -7.29 17.27
C ILE A 2 10.29 -8.51 18.17
N GLU A 3 11.31 -9.37 18.28
CA GLU A 3 11.26 -10.62 19.06
C GLU A 3 11.15 -10.39 20.57
N THR A 4 11.52 -9.20 21.05
CA THR A 4 11.48 -8.82 22.47
C THR A 4 10.29 -7.91 22.80
N ILE A 5 9.30 -7.77 21.89
CA ILE A 5 8.18 -6.84 22.09
C ILE A 5 7.35 -7.17 23.33
N THR A 6 7.20 -8.46 23.67
CA THR A 6 6.46 -8.90 24.86
C THR A 6 7.15 -8.44 26.13
N GLU A 7 8.49 -8.51 26.19
CA GLU A 7 9.31 -8.04 27.30
C GLU A 7 9.24 -6.51 27.42
N GLN A 8 9.33 -5.80 26.29
CA GLN A 8 9.23 -4.34 26.25
C GLN A 8 7.87 -3.86 26.79
N ILE A 9 6.78 -4.55 26.43
CA ILE A 9 5.44 -4.22 26.91
C ILE A 9 5.29 -4.56 28.39
N ALA A 10 5.86 -5.67 28.84
CA ALA A 10 5.87 -6.03 30.26
C ALA A 10 6.60 -4.97 31.11
N ALA A 11 7.66 -4.37 30.56
CA ALA A 11 8.46 -3.32 31.20
C ALA A 11 7.79 -1.92 31.18
N LEU A 12 6.68 -1.73 30.47
CA LEU A 12 5.96 -0.46 30.49
C LEU A 12 5.39 -0.14 31.88
N PRO A 13 5.28 1.16 32.25
CA PRO A 13 4.48 1.59 33.39
C PRO A 13 3.07 0.99 33.35
N ALA A 14 2.53 0.64 34.51
CA ALA A 14 1.28 -0.12 34.61
C ALA A 14 0.12 0.50 33.80
N ALA A 15 -0.03 1.83 33.83
CA ALA A 15 -1.05 2.55 33.06
C ALA A 15 -0.86 2.38 31.54
N LEU A 16 0.37 2.52 31.04
CA LEU A 16 0.69 2.37 29.61
C LEU A 16 0.55 0.91 29.16
N ARG A 17 0.96 -0.04 29.99
CA ARG A 17 0.77 -1.47 29.73
C ARG A 17 -0.72 -1.83 29.60
N ALA A 18 -1.56 -1.31 30.48
CA ALA A 18 -3.01 -1.53 30.43
C ALA A 18 -3.63 -0.95 29.15
N ILE A 19 -3.25 0.27 28.77
CA ILE A 19 -3.69 0.88 27.50
C ILE A 19 -3.24 0.02 26.30
N CYS A 20 -1.97 -0.40 26.28
CA CYS A 20 -1.43 -1.22 25.22
C CYS A 20 -2.19 -2.55 25.07
N GLN A 21 -2.48 -3.25 26.17
CA GLN A 21 -3.20 -4.53 26.16
C GLN A 21 -4.70 -4.39 25.83
N HIS A 22 -5.27 -3.21 26.05
CA HIS A 22 -6.63 -2.89 25.63
C HIS A 22 -6.71 -2.69 24.12
N ILE A 23 -5.76 -1.96 23.54
CA ILE A 23 -5.74 -1.64 22.11
C ILE A 23 -5.20 -2.80 21.28
N TYR A 24 -4.17 -3.50 21.76
CA TYR A 24 -3.44 -4.49 20.99
C TYR A 24 -3.52 -5.89 21.61
N ARG A 25 -3.74 -6.89 20.75
CA ARG A 25 -3.43 -8.29 21.04
C ARG A 25 -2.13 -8.65 20.33
N ILE A 26 -1.20 -9.24 21.07
CA ILE A 26 0.10 -9.66 20.54
C ILE A 26 0.21 -11.17 20.71
N ASP A 27 0.30 -11.85 19.58
CA ASP A 27 0.44 -13.29 19.49
C ASP A 27 1.87 -13.60 19.00
N VAL A 28 2.66 -14.27 19.84
CA VAL A 28 3.99 -14.77 19.46
C VAL A 28 3.87 -16.25 19.13
N MET A 29 4.30 -16.63 17.94
CA MET A 29 4.16 -17.97 17.40
C MET A 29 5.50 -18.46 16.85
N THR A 30 5.68 -19.77 16.86
CA THR A 30 6.83 -20.43 16.23
C THR A 30 6.39 -21.13 14.96
N GLY A 31 6.79 -20.60 13.81
CA GLY A 31 6.66 -21.27 12.52
C GLY A 31 7.74 -22.33 12.35
N ARG A 32 7.41 -23.47 11.74
CA ARG A 32 8.37 -24.54 11.47
C ARG A 32 8.36 -24.96 10.01
N ALA A 33 9.53 -25.24 9.46
CA ALA A 33 9.69 -25.74 8.10
C ALA A 33 10.75 -26.82 8.03
N VAL A 34 10.52 -27.83 7.20
CA VAL A 34 11.53 -28.84 6.87
C VAL A 34 12.21 -28.40 5.57
N VAL A 35 13.50 -28.04 5.64
CA VAL A 35 14.30 -27.69 4.47
C VAL A 35 14.76 -28.99 3.80
N PRO A 36 14.37 -29.27 2.53
CA PRO A 36 14.83 -30.46 1.84
C PRO A 36 16.34 -30.37 1.53
N PRO A 37 17.06 -31.51 1.44
CA PRO A 37 18.51 -31.51 1.20
C PRO A 37 18.94 -30.70 -0.03
N SER A 38 18.15 -30.75 -1.11
CA SER A 38 18.41 -30.00 -2.35
C SER A 38 18.36 -28.48 -2.18
N MET A 39 17.71 -27.96 -1.14
CA MET A 39 17.58 -26.52 -0.87
C MET A 39 18.54 -26.00 0.20
N GLU A 40 19.30 -26.85 0.90
CA GLU A 40 20.13 -26.40 2.03
C GLU A 40 21.14 -25.33 1.64
N ASN A 41 21.86 -25.53 0.53
CA ASN A 41 22.83 -24.57 0.04
C ASN A 41 22.18 -23.24 -0.34
N TRP A 42 21.03 -23.29 -1.01
CA TRP A 42 20.30 -22.08 -1.41
C TRP A 42 19.78 -21.32 -0.18
N VAL A 43 19.20 -22.04 0.79
CA VAL A 43 18.73 -21.44 2.05
C VAL A 43 19.88 -20.79 2.81
N ALA A 44 21.02 -21.46 2.92
CA ALA A 44 22.20 -20.91 3.58
C ALA A 44 22.71 -19.66 2.87
N GLN A 45 22.75 -19.68 1.53
CA GLN A 45 23.16 -18.50 0.74
C GLN A 45 22.20 -17.32 0.90
N GLN A 46 20.88 -17.54 0.89
CA GLN A 46 19.90 -16.46 0.90
C GLN A 46 19.59 -15.94 2.31
N PHE A 47 19.54 -16.83 3.31
CA PHE A 47 19.07 -16.50 4.66
C PHE A 47 20.18 -16.59 5.72
N GLY A 48 21.37 -17.10 5.36
CA GLY A 48 22.50 -17.32 6.25
C GLY A 48 22.43 -18.70 6.91
N ASP A 49 21.69 -18.80 8.00
CA ASP A 49 21.56 -20.04 8.77
C ASP A 49 20.22 -20.74 8.46
N ALA A 50 20.30 -21.99 8.00
CA ALA A 50 19.11 -22.81 7.73
C ALA A 50 18.29 -23.09 9.00
N ALA A 51 18.87 -23.02 10.20
CA ALA A 51 18.12 -23.11 11.46
C ALA A 51 17.08 -22.00 11.58
N LEU A 52 17.39 -20.77 11.11
CA LEU A 52 16.46 -19.64 11.11
C LEU A 52 15.24 -19.89 10.22
N VAL A 53 15.39 -20.68 9.14
CA VAL A 53 14.27 -21.06 8.28
C VAL A 53 13.49 -22.23 8.86
N ARG A 54 14.17 -23.16 9.53
CA ARG A 54 13.54 -24.33 10.15
C ARG A 54 12.65 -23.97 11.32
N GLU A 55 13.04 -22.98 12.12
CA GLU A 55 12.27 -22.49 13.26
C GLU A 55 12.26 -20.96 13.27
N GLN A 56 11.07 -20.38 13.13
CA GLN A 56 10.87 -18.97 12.85
C GLN A 56 10.00 -18.33 13.93
N THR A 57 10.47 -17.24 14.53
CA THR A 57 9.61 -16.40 15.39
C THR A 57 8.72 -15.53 14.51
N ILE A 58 7.41 -15.66 14.72
CA ILE A 58 6.39 -14.85 14.06
C ILE A 58 5.64 -14.07 15.15
N VAL A 59 5.62 -12.74 15.00
CA VAL A 59 4.88 -11.87 15.90
C VAL A 59 3.70 -11.29 15.12
N LYS A 60 2.49 -11.55 15.59
CA LYS A 60 1.27 -10.91 15.07
C LYS A 60 0.78 -9.87 16.08
N ILE A 61 0.62 -8.65 15.61
CA ILE A 61 0.02 -7.56 16.38
C ILE A 61 -1.34 -7.23 15.75
N THR A 62 -2.40 -7.33 16.54
CA THR A 62 -3.77 -7.02 16.10
C THR A 62 -4.27 -5.81 16.87
N ASN A 63 -4.67 -4.74 16.16
CA ASN A 63 -5.42 -3.65 16.75
C ASN A 63 -6.87 -4.10 16.97
N ARG A 64 -7.33 -4.13 18.22
CA ARG A 64 -8.65 -4.63 18.61
C ARG A 64 -9.77 -3.62 18.30
N LEU A 65 -9.43 -2.35 18.07
CA LEU A 65 -10.37 -1.28 17.76
C LEU A 65 -10.65 -1.21 16.25
N THR A 66 -9.61 -1.30 15.43
CA THR A 66 -9.73 -1.25 13.95
C THR A 66 -9.81 -2.63 13.30
N LEU A 67 -9.49 -3.69 14.06
CA LEU A 67 -9.38 -5.08 13.60
C LEU A 67 -8.25 -5.35 12.59
N GLU A 68 -7.43 -4.34 12.30
CA GLU A 68 -6.26 -4.46 11.46
C GLU A 68 -5.17 -5.29 12.16
N SER A 69 -4.33 -5.96 11.37
CA SER A 69 -3.20 -6.71 11.93
C SER A 69 -1.93 -6.59 11.09
N ALA A 70 -0.80 -6.60 11.77
CA ALA A 70 0.53 -6.64 11.18
C ALA A 70 1.24 -7.92 11.63
N LEU A 71 1.93 -8.58 10.69
CA LEU A 71 2.76 -9.75 10.97
C LEU A 71 4.22 -9.43 10.72
N PHE A 72 5.05 -9.81 11.68
CA PHE A 72 6.49 -9.63 11.63
C PHE A 72 7.17 -10.99 11.69
N ASN A 73 8.05 -11.23 10.73
CA ASN A 73 8.91 -12.41 10.68
C ASN A 73 10.29 -11.95 10.17
N PRO A 74 11.35 -12.03 10.98
CA PRO A 74 12.69 -11.62 10.58
C PRO A 74 13.21 -12.28 9.30
N VAL A 75 12.83 -13.54 9.05
CA VAL A 75 13.19 -14.27 7.82
C VAL A 75 12.50 -13.67 6.60
N ARG A 76 11.24 -13.22 6.76
CA ARG A 76 10.47 -12.59 5.67
C ARG A 76 11.10 -11.28 5.18
N ALA A 77 11.77 -10.53 6.07
CA ALA A 77 12.49 -9.31 5.70
C ALA A 77 13.70 -9.59 4.78
N ARG A 78 14.21 -10.83 4.76
CA ARG A 78 15.32 -11.27 3.90
C ARG A 78 14.84 -12.00 2.65
N ARG A 79 13.54 -11.98 2.36
CA ARG A 79 13.00 -12.65 1.17
C ARG A 79 13.74 -12.09 -0.07
N PRO A 80 14.31 -12.95 -0.91
CA PRO A 80 14.92 -12.50 -2.16
C PRO A 80 13.85 -11.76 -2.98
N ASN A 81 14.10 -10.48 -3.24
CA ASN A 81 13.27 -9.73 -4.18
C ASN A 81 13.62 -10.22 -5.58
N ALA A 82 12.62 -10.63 -6.36
CA ALA A 82 12.79 -10.62 -7.80
C ALA A 82 13.08 -9.15 -8.13
N GLY A 83 14.30 -8.84 -8.61
CA GLY A 83 14.72 -7.48 -8.89
C GLY A 83 13.60 -6.74 -9.63
N GLY A 84 13.25 -5.53 -9.16
CA GLY A 84 12.30 -4.68 -9.86
C GLY A 84 12.75 -4.54 -11.32
N GLY A 85 11.78 -4.44 -12.24
CA GLY A 85 12.09 -4.12 -13.63
C GLY A 85 12.90 -2.84 -13.72
N ASP A 86 13.79 -2.77 -14.71
CA ASP A 86 14.49 -1.53 -15.06
C ASP A 86 13.47 -0.40 -15.31
N ASP A 87 13.78 0.82 -14.89
CA ASP A 87 12.89 1.99 -15.02
C ASP A 87 12.45 2.16 -16.48
N ALA A 88 13.35 1.92 -17.44
CA ALA A 88 13.02 2.00 -18.86
C ALA A 88 11.99 0.96 -19.30
N ALA A 89 11.93 -0.21 -18.65
CA ALA A 89 10.88 -1.20 -18.90
C ALA A 89 9.53 -0.76 -18.34
N ILE A 90 9.50 -0.09 -17.19
CA ILE A 90 8.27 0.48 -16.62
C ILE A 90 7.74 1.58 -17.53
N GLU A 91 8.59 2.52 -17.95
CA GLU A 91 8.22 3.61 -18.86
C GLU A 91 7.63 3.08 -20.18
N ARG A 92 8.27 2.06 -20.78
CA ARG A 92 7.72 1.41 -22.00
C ARG A 92 6.37 0.75 -21.76
N TRP A 93 6.19 0.10 -20.61
CA TRP A 93 4.93 -0.54 -20.28
C TRP A 93 3.81 0.50 -20.11
N ILE A 94 4.06 1.59 -19.38
CA ILE A 94 3.09 2.67 -19.20
C ILE A 94 2.69 3.26 -20.56
N ALA A 95 3.65 3.57 -21.42
CA ALA A 95 3.37 4.12 -22.74
C ALA A 95 2.48 3.20 -23.60
N LEU A 96 2.70 1.88 -23.54
CA LEU A 96 1.88 0.90 -24.26
C LEU A 96 0.45 0.81 -23.70
N GLU A 97 0.29 0.79 -22.38
CA GLU A 97 -1.03 0.74 -21.74
C GLU A 97 -1.85 2.00 -22.06
N LEU A 98 -1.24 3.18 -21.94
CA LEU A 98 -1.92 4.44 -22.23
C LEU A 98 -2.34 4.54 -23.71
N ALA A 99 -1.47 4.10 -24.63
CA ALA A 99 -1.79 4.12 -26.06
C ALA A 99 -2.94 3.18 -26.44
N ALA A 100 -3.07 2.04 -25.75
CA ALA A 100 -4.06 1.02 -26.08
C ALA A 100 -5.38 1.17 -25.31
N HIS A 101 -5.34 1.70 -24.08
CA HIS A 101 -6.40 1.50 -23.09
C HIS A 101 -6.77 2.77 -22.29
N ASP A 102 -6.29 3.94 -22.66
CA ASP A 102 -6.68 5.17 -21.96
C ASP A 102 -8.13 5.59 -22.24
N MET A 103 -9.03 5.18 -21.35
CA MET A 103 -10.44 5.59 -21.38
C MET A 103 -10.68 7.05 -20.98
N PHE A 104 -9.68 7.72 -20.42
CA PHE A 104 -9.76 9.09 -19.94
C PHE A 104 -9.16 10.11 -20.90
N ALA A 105 -8.72 9.68 -22.09
CA ALA A 105 -8.19 10.56 -23.12
C ALA A 105 -9.15 11.68 -23.58
N ASP A 106 -10.47 11.44 -23.49
CA ASP A 106 -11.51 12.47 -23.70
C ASP A 106 -12.53 12.40 -22.55
N PRO A 107 -12.22 12.98 -21.38
CA PRO A 107 -13.02 12.78 -20.18
C PRO A 107 -14.40 13.42 -20.31
N GLU A 108 -14.54 14.50 -21.08
CA GLU A 108 -15.83 15.19 -21.25
C GLU A 108 -16.83 14.34 -22.02
N ARG A 109 -16.36 13.53 -22.99
CA ARG A 109 -17.21 12.62 -23.77
C ARG A 109 -17.32 11.22 -23.18
N ALA A 110 -16.28 10.74 -22.50
CA ALA A 110 -16.19 9.35 -22.04
C ALA A 110 -16.58 9.14 -20.57
N THR A 111 -16.86 10.21 -19.81
CA THR A 111 -17.24 10.11 -18.40
C THR A 111 -18.51 10.92 -18.09
N THR A 112 -19.12 10.69 -16.93
CA THR A 112 -20.26 11.49 -16.46
C THR A 112 -19.81 12.75 -15.71
N ALA A 113 -20.64 13.78 -15.68
CA ALA A 113 -20.46 14.96 -14.83
C ALA A 113 -21.30 14.87 -13.56
N ASP A 114 -20.92 15.57 -12.49
CA ASP A 114 -21.79 15.75 -11.33
C ASP A 114 -22.96 16.68 -11.66
N VAL A 115 -23.97 16.74 -10.77
CA VAL A 115 -25.17 17.58 -10.98
C VAL A 115 -24.88 19.08 -11.00
N PHE A 116 -23.78 19.50 -10.35
CA PHE A 116 -23.25 20.87 -10.41
C PHE A 116 -22.27 21.07 -11.58
N GLY A 117 -22.10 20.06 -12.44
CA GLY A 117 -21.21 20.08 -13.59
C GLY A 117 -19.82 19.52 -13.29
N ARG A 118 -18.84 19.97 -14.09
CA ARG A 118 -17.43 19.61 -13.95
C ARG A 118 -16.64 20.79 -13.43
N ILE A 119 -15.61 20.51 -12.64
CA ILE A 119 -14.67 21.49 -12.16
C ILE A 119 -13.36 21.27 -12.91
N ARG A 120 -12.88 22.32 -13.59
CA ARG A 120 -11.62 22.32 -14.32
C ARG A 120 -10.53 22.94 -13.45
N GLY A 121 -9.42 22.21 -13.31
CA GLY A 121 -8.16 22.71 -12.78
C GLY A 121 -7.26 23.21 -13.88
N ARG A 122 -6.02 23.54 -13.51
CA ARG A 122 -4.95 23.86 -14.47
C ARG A 122 -4.44 22.62 -15.20
N SER A 123 -4.46 21.45 -14.55
CA SER A 123 -3.85 20.21 -15.02
C SER A 123 -4.76 18.98 -14.86
N CYS A 124 -6.05 19.20 -14.58
CA CYS A 124 -7.03 18.14 -14.39
C CYS A 124 -8.47 18.60 -14.60
N ILE A 125 -9.41 17.65 -14.60
CA ILE A 125 -10.85 17.89 -14.63
C ILE A 125 -11.58 16.87 -13.75
N THR A 126 -12.72 17.25 -13.18
CA THR A 126 -13.57 16.31 -12.45
C THR A 126 -14.52 15.54 -13.37
N ALA A 127 -14.89 14.35 -12.90
CA ALA A 127 -16.00 13.57 -13.42
C ALA A 127 -16.79 12.95 -12.26
N SER A 128 -18.10 12.82 -12.42
CA SER A 128 -18.87 11.93 -11.55
C SER A 128 -18.54 10.49 -11.92
N ASN A 129 -18.43 9.61 -10.93
CA ASN A 129 -18.41 8.19 -11.22
C ASN A 129 -19.81 7.76 -11.72
N VAL A 130 -19.86 6.98 -12.81
CA VAL A 130 -21.11 6.46 -13.38
C VAL A 130 -21.72 5.36 -12.50
N ALA A 131 -20.86 4.56 -11.85
CA ALA A 131 -21.24 3.51 -10.91
C ALA A 131 -20.81 3.93 -9.50
N LYS A 132 -21.68 4.67 -8.82
CA LYS A 132 -21.38 5.26 -7.52
C LYS A 132 -21.37 4.22 -6.39
N TYR A 133 -20.37 4.29 -5.51
CA TYR A 133 -20.34 3.53 -4.26
C TYR A 133 -21.04 4.26 -3.11
N ASP A 134 -21.11 5.59 -3.17
CA ASP A 134 -21.81 6.47 -2.23
C ASP A 134 -22.46 7.64 -3.00
N GLY A 135 -23.35 8.42 -2.36
CA GLY A 135 -24.07 9.52 -2.98
C GLY A 135 -23.18 10.56 -3.66
N TRP A 136 -21.99 10.79 -3.09
CA TRP A 136 -20.97 11.69 -3.63
C TRP A 136 -19.68 10.89 -3.92
N HIS A 137 -19.55 10.46 -5.18
CA HIS A 137 -18.41 9.67 -5.65
C HIS A 137 -17.94 10.21 -7.01
N GLY A 138 -16.83 10.94 -6.99
CA GLY A 138 -16.22 11.56 -8.17
C GLY A 138 -14.82 11.04 -8.47
N LEU A 139 -14.27 11.51 -9.58
CA LEU A 139 -12.93 11.26 -10.08
C LEU A 139 -12.26 12.60 -10.37
N ILE A 140 -10.94 12.67 -10.18
CA ILE A 140 -10.09 13.73 -10.72
C ILE A 140 -9.24 13.08 -11.81
N ILE A 141 -9.37 13.57 -13.04
CA ILE A 141 -8.73 13.04 -14.22
C ILE A 141 -7.64 14.02 -14.64
N PHE A 142 -6.41 13.54 -14.76
CA PHE A 142 -5.25 14.38 -15.08
C PHE A 142 -5.14 14.62 -16.58
N ASP A 143 -4.62 15.78 -16.96
CA ASP A 143 -4.35 16.08 -18.37
C ASP A 143 -3.14 15.31 -18.91
N ASP A 144 -2.13 15.06 -18.05
CA ASP A 144 -1.07 14.09 -18.32
C ASP A 144 -1.46 12.74 -17.70
N PRO A 145 -1.73 11.70 -18.51
CA PRO A 145 -2.15 10.40 -18.00
C PRO A 145 -0.99 9.57 -17.44
N HIS A 146 0.27 10.04 -17.55
CA HIS A 146 1.41 9.33 -16.96
C HIS A 146 1.38 9.41 -15.43
N PRO A 147 1.27 8.28 -14.69
CA PRO A 147 1.02 8.29 -13.25
C PRO A 147 2.19 8.82 -12.41
N LEU A 148 3.39 8.92 -12.99
CA LEU A 148 4.62 9.32 -12.30
C LEU A 148 5.15 10.70 -12.72
N HIS A 149 4.54 11.35 -13.72
CA HIS A 149 4.96 12.69 -14.13
C HIS A 149 4.50 13.84 -13.21
N PRO A 150 3.30 13.79 -12.57
CA PRO A 150 2.83 14.90 -11.76
C PRO A 150 3.83 15.34 -10.70
N GLY A 151 4.23 16.61 -10.78
CA GLY A 151 5.09 17.26 -9.79
C GLY A 151 4.27 17.95 -8.71
N ALA A 152 4.95 18.75 -7.88
CA ALA A 152 4.32 19.45 -6.78
C ALA A 152 3.22 20.44 -7.23
N ALA A 153 3.37 21.05 -8.42
CA ALA A 153 2.42 22.03 -8.92
C ALA A 153 1.13 21.41 -9.43
N GLU A 154 1.21 20.23 -10.05
CA GLU A 154 0.08 19.43 -10.51
C GLU A 154 -0.64 18.85 -9.28
N ILE A 155 0.09 18.28 -8.32
CA ILE A 155 -0.49 17.75 -7.08
C ILE A 155 -1.26 18.85 -6.31
N ALA A 156 -0.71 20.06 -6.23
CA ALA A 156 -1.39 21.18 -5.60
C ALA A 156 -2.70 21.55 -6.33
N ASP A 157 -2.71 21.53 -7.67
CA ASP A 157 -3.92 21.77 -8.47
C ASP A 157 -4.98 20.68 -8.25
N PHE A 158 -4.57 19.41 -8.16
CA PHE A 158 -5.49 18.29 -7.91
C PHE A 158 -6.19 18.43 -6.57
N LEU A 159 -5.45 18.81 -5.52
CA LEU A 159 -5.99 19.03 -4.18
C LEU A 159 -6.90 20.26 -4.13
N ASP A 160 -6.56 21.34 -4.85
CA ASP A 160 -7.43 22.51 -4.98
C ASP A 160 -8.75 22.17 -5.68
N VAL A 161 -8.69 21.43 -6.80
CA VAL A 161 -9.89 20.94 -7.51
C VAL A 161 -10.73 20.05 -6.62
N ALA A 162 -10.12 19.15 -5.84
CA ALA A 162 -10.83 18.33 -4.87
C ALA A 162 -11.55 19.20 -3.82
N GLY A 163 -10.86 20.22 -3.29
CA GLY A 163 -11.42 21.17 -2.33
C GLY A 163 -12.63 21.93 -2.90
N ARG A 164 -12.53 22.40 -4.15
CA ARG A 164 -13.65 23.04 -4.86
C ARG A 164 -14.82 22.08 -5.10
N TRP A 165 -14.54 20.81 -5.40
CA TRP A 165 -15.57 19.78 -5.56
C TRP A 165 -16.32 19.50 -4.26
N PHE A 166 -15.63 19.45 -3.12
CA PHE A 166 -16.28 19.31 -1.80
C PHE A 166 -17.16 20.51 -1.41
N ALA A 167 -16.88 21.70 -1.96
CA ALA A 167 -17.62 22.92 -1.65
C ALA A 167 -18.80 23.21 -2.60
N ALA A 168 -18.96 22.42 -3.67
CA ALA A 168 -19.94 22.64 -4.73
C ALA A 168 -21.35 22.13 -4.40
#